data_AF-A0A453LHC1-F1
#
_entry.id   AF-A0A453LHC1-F1
#
_cell.length_a   1.000
_cell.length_b   1.000
_cell.length_c   1.000
_cell.angle_alpha   90.00
_cell.angle_beta   90.00
_cell.angle_gamma   90.00
#
_symmetry.space_group_name_H-M   'P 1'
#
loop_
_entity.id
_entity.type
_entity.pdbx_description
1 polymer ?
#
loop_
_entity_poly.entity_id
_entity_poly.type
_entity_poly.pdbx_seq_one_letter_code
_entity_poly.pdbx_strand_id
1 'polypeptide(L)'
;SCGTASSCAPRQPPPNSRGVGEAGSRRHHHRRIITSDPYVTLSVAGAVVARTAVIPNSQEPRWDEQFFVPLAHRATLLDFQVKDNDTFGAQLIGTASVPAERVLAAADEVEEWVPILGTSGKTYKPRTALFIRYRFRPFAANPVYRRGIPGDPDQQGVKDSYFPLRHGGKVTLYQDAHVNEGDLPDVELDRGKKFEHNQCWEDICHAILEAHHMIYIVGWSIYDKVKLVREPSSSRALPEGGELTLGELLKFKSQEGVRVCLLVWDDKTSHDKLFIKTGGVMGTHDEETRKFFKHSSVICVLSPRYASSKLSIFKQQVVGTLFTHHQKCVLVDTQASGNKRKVTAFIGGLDLCDGRYDTPQHRLFKDLDTVFENDFHNPTFSAGAKGPRQPWHDLHCKIDGPAAYDVLKNFEQRWRKASKFRDRFRKVSRWKDDALIKLERISWILSPSPNVPNDHVSLRVSKEEDPENWHVQVFRSIDSGSLKGFPSDCKEASKQNLVCRKNLIIDKSIHTAYVRAIRSAQHFIYIENQYFLGSSYEWPSYVNSGADNLIPMELALKIATKIRAGERFAVYVVIPMWPEGVPTSASVQEILFFQVSSIL
;
A
#
# COMPACT_ATOMS: atom_id res chain seq x y z
N SER A 1 17.22 72.15 3.23
CA SER A 1 16.21 72.72 2.32
C SER A 1 14.85 72.53 2.97
N CYS A 2 14.31 73.64 3.45
CA CYS A 2 13.17 73.74 4.36
C CYS A 2 11.81 73.52 3.69
N GLY A 3 10.82 73.21 4.53
CA GLY A 3 9.47 73.75 4.43
C GLY A 3 8.38 72.69 4.59
N THR A 4 7.35 72.82 5.43
CA THR A 4 7.02 73.74 6.53
C THR A 4 5.74 73.18 7.15
N ALA A 5 5.63 73.20 8.47
CA ALA A 5 4.39 72.93 9.22
C ALA A 5 3.43 74.12 9.12
N SER A 6 2.12 73.89 9.30
CA SER A 6 1.24 74.85 9.98
C SER A 6 -0.05 74.21 10.50
N SER A 7 -0.38 74.66 11.70
CA SER A 7 -1.43 74.31 12.63
C SER A 7 -2.79 74.90 12.26
N CYS A 8 -3.88 74.33 12.79
CA CYS A 8 -5.17 75.02 12.93
C CYS A 8 -6.02 74.43 14.06
N ALA A 9 -6.31 75.28 15.06
CA ALA A 9 -7.48 75.30 15.95
C ALA A 9 -7.53 76.73 16.55
N PRO A 10 -8.62 77.25 17.16
CA PRO A 10 -10.01 76.77 17.28
C PRO A 10 -11.08 77.85 16.98
N ARG A 11 -12.38 77.49 16.88
CA ARG A 11 -13.52 78.38 17.20
C ARG A 11 -14.70 77.59 17.79
N GLN A 12 -15.40 78.18 18.75
CA GLN A 12 -16.48 77.62 19.58
C GLN A 12 -17.71 78.59 19.63
N PRO A 13 -18.87 78.27 20.26
CA PRO A 13 -20.24 78.16 19.68
C PRO A 13 -21.23 79.27 20.19
N PRO A 14 -22.59 79.24 19.99
CA PRO A 14 -23.59 78.41 20.75
C PRO A 14 -24.97 78.18 20.01
N PRO A 15 -26.15 77.85 20.62
CA PRO A 15 -26.53 76.89 21.67
C PRO A 15 -27.73 75.92 21.34
N ASN A 16 -27.85 74.87 22.18
CA ASN A 16 -28.98 74.00 22.56
C ASN A 16 -30.41 74.16 21.98
N SER A 17 -30.99 73.04 21.54
CA SER A 17 -32.32 72.58 22.00
C SER A 17 -32.46 71.05 21.92
N ARG A 18 -33.29 70.50 22.81
CA ARG A 18 -33.34 69.11 23.30
C ARG A 18 -34.10 68.14 22.39
N GLY A 19 -33.74 66.85 22.40
CA GLY A 19 -34.61 65.78 21.88
C GLY A 19 -34.01 64.36 21.92
N VAL A 20 -34.17 63.70 23.07
CA VAL A 20 -34.42 62.26 23.35
C VAL A 20 -33.78 61.17 22.45
N GLY A 21 -33.00 60.30 23.10
CA GLY A 21 -32.11 59.30 22.50
C GLY A 21 -32.69 58.05 21.84
N GLU A 22 -31.85 57.46 20.99
CA GLU A 22 -31.88 56.06 20.57
C GLU A 22 -30.64 55.34 21.12
N ALA A 23 -30.88 54.38 22.01
CA ALA A 23 -29.86 53.50 22.57
C ALA A 23 -29.52 52.38 21.58
N GLY A 24 -28.26 52.39 21.09
CA GLY A 24 -27.41 51.22 20.88
C GLY A 24 -27.97 50.03 20.10
N SER A 25 -27.78 50.04 18.78
CA SER A 25 -27.74 48.80 17.98
C SER A 25 -26.57 47.92 18.43
N ARG A 26 -26.89 46.90 19.23
CA ARG A 26 -25.97 45.81 19.58
C ARG A 26 -25.60 45.07 18.29
N ARG A 27 -24.31 45.06 17.96
CA ARG A 27 -23.74 44.14 16.95
C ARG A 27 -24.10 42.71 17.33
N HIS A 28 -25.09 42.14 16.63
CA HIS A 28 -25.37 40.71 16.69
C HIS A 28 -24.19 39.95 16.10
N HIS A 29 -23.36 39.36 16.95
CA HIS A 29 -22.55 38.23 16.55
C HIS A 29 -23.50 37.13 16.08
N HIS A 30 -23.58 36.88 14.77
CA HIS A 30 -24.20 35.68 14.25
C HIS A 30 -23.45 34.47 14.83
N ARG A 31 -24.03 33.84 15.86
CA ARG A 31 -23.67 32.47 16.25
C ARG A 31 -23.88 31.60 15.01
N ARG A 32 -22.79 31.12 14.38
CA ARG A 32 -22.89 29.98 13.47
C ARG A 32 -23.52 28.85 14.29
N ILE A 33 -24.73 28.44 13.92
CA ILE A 33 -25.37 27.26 14.48
C ILE A 33 -24.52 26.08 14.00
N ILE A 34 -23.74 25.50 14.92
CA ILE A 34 -23.02 24.26 14.67
C ILE A 34 -24.08 23.16 14.59
N THR A 35 -24.12 22.42 13.48
CA THR A 35 -25.04 21.30 13.26
C THR A 35 -24.25 20.02 13.05
N SER A 36 -24.92 18.88 12.86
CA SER A 36 -24.26 17.59 12.67
C SER A 36 -23.29 17.59 11.49
N ASP A 37 -22.24 16.77 11.59
CA ASP A 37 -21.28 16.43 10.55
C ASP A 37 -21.59 15.01 10.00
N PRO A 38 -22.70 14.82 9.25
CA PRO A 38 -23.20 13.50 8.93
C PRO A 38 -22.35 12.73 7.91
N TYR A 39 -22.34 11.41 8.07
CA TYR A 39 -21.88 10.44 7.10
C TYR A 39 -22.69 9.14 7.22
N VAL A 40 -22.60 8.28 6.19
CA VAL A 40 -23.28 6.98 6.16
C VAL A 40 -22.25 5.86 6.12
N THR A 41 -22.51 4.77 6.85
CA THR A 41 -21.82 3.49 6.69
C THR A 41 -22.78 2.42 6.25
N LEU A 42 -22.42 1.66 5.21
CA LEU A 42 -23.10 0.42 4.86
C LEU A 42 -22.47 -0.71 5.68
N SER A 43 -23.28 -1.35 6.51
CA SER A 43 -22.95 -2.52 7.31
C SER A 43 -23.66 -3.75 6.77
N VAL A 44 -22.93 -4.84 6.58
CA VAL A 44 -23.47 -6.13 6.11
C VAL A 44 -22.92 -7.20 7.03
N ALA A 45 -23.81 -7.97 7.69
CA ALA A 45 -23.42 -8.94 8.72
C ALA A 45 -22.55 -8.34 9.84
N GLY A 46 -22.79 -7.07 10.20
CA GLY A 46 -21.99 -6.33 11.20
C GLY A 46 -20.69 -5.72 10.65
N ALA A 47 -20.21 -6.14 9.48
CA ALA A 47 -19.01 -5.60 8.85
C ALA A 47 -19.30 -4.29 8.10
N VAL A 48 -18.49 -3.26 8.32
CA VAL A 48 -18.61 -1.98 7.59
C VAL A 48 -17.90 -2.11 6.24
N VAL A 49 -18.69 -2.30 5.18
CA VAL A 49 -18.19 -2.59 3.82
C VAL A 49 -18.05 -1.35 2.94
N ALA A 50 -18.78 -0.27 3.26
CA ALA A 50 -18.65 1.02 2.58
C ALA A 50 -18.94 2.19 3.53
N ARG A 51 -18.44 3.37 3.18
CA ARG A 51 -18.60 4.58 3.97
C ARG A 51 -18.46 5.83 3.11
N THR A 52 -19.33 6.81 3.32
CA THR A 52 -19.26 8.12 2.65
C THR A 52 -18.26 9.08 3.29
N ALA A 53 -17.96 10.17 2.59
CA ALA A 53 -17.31 11.33 3.17
C ALA A 53 -18.16 11.96 4.29
N VAL A 54 -17.47 12.70 5.16
CA VAL A 54 -18.14 13.50 6.20
C VAL A 54 -18.51 14.85 5.59
N ILE A 55 -19.79 15.21 5.62
CA ILE A 55 -20.25 16.53 5.19
C ILE A 55 -20.35 17.42 6.44
N PRO A 56 -19.58 18.52 6.53
CA PRO A 56 -19.58 19.34 7.72
C PRO A 56 -20.84 20.19 7.83
N ASN A 57 -21.40 20.32 9.04
CA ASN A 57 -22.49 21.21 9.43
C ASN A 57 -23.69 21.17 8.46
N SER A 58 -24.26 19.98 8.24
CA SER A 58 -25.42 19.80 7.36
C SER A 58 -26.52 18.96 7.99
N GLN A 59 -27.77 19.43 7.86
CA GLN A 59 -28.99 18.70 8.22
C GLN A 59 -29.64 18.00 7.02
N GLU A 60 -29.26 18.37 5.80
CA GLU A 60 -29.72 17.78 4.53
C GLU A 60 -28.50 17.37 3.68
N PRO A 61 -27.68 16.42 4.14
CA PRO A 61 -26.48 16.01 3.45
C PRO A 61 -26.77 15.37 2.09
N ARG A 62 -26.03 15.79 1.05
CA ARG A 62 -26.00 15.15 -0.27
C ARG A 62 -24.59 14.67 -0.56
N TRP A 63 -24.38 13.36 -0.48
CA TRP A 63 -23.08 12.75 -0.75
C TRP A 63 -22.84 12.55 -2.24
N ASP A 64 -23.86 12.05 -2.96
CA ASP A 64 -23.77 11.66 -4.37
C ASP A 64 -22.53 10.77 -4.66
N GLU A 65 -22.27 9.83 -3.74
CA GLU A 65 -21.14 8.91 -3.79
C GLU A 65 -21.58 7.52 -4.25
N GLN A 66 -20.82 6.92 -5.17
CA GLN A 66 -21.04 5.58 -5.68
C GLN A 66 -19.96 4.63 -5.15
N PHE A 67 -20.36 3.43 -4.76
CA PHE A 67 -19.46 2.39 -4.24
C PHE A 67 -19.63 1.09 -5.03
N PHE A 68 -18.50 0.47 -5.37
CA PHE A 68 -18.44 -0.92 -5.81
C PHE A 68 -17.98 -1.77 -4.64
N VAL A 69 -18.92 -2.55 -4.08
CA VAL A 69 -18.71 -3.30 -2.84
C VAL A 69 -18.69 -4.79 -3.14
N PRO A 70 -17.53 -5.48 -3.10
CA PRO A 70 -17.52 -6.92 -3.12
C PRO A 70 -18.16 -7.45 -1.83
N LEU A 71 -19.16 -8.32 -1.96
CA LEU A 71 -19.85 -8.95 -0.85
C LEU A 71 -19.57 -10.45 -0.85
N ALA A 72 -19.30 -10.97 0.34
CA ALA A 72 -19.13 -12.39 0.66
C ALA A 72 -19.71 -12.69 2.06
N HIS A 73 -20.83 -12.05 2.40
CA HIS A 73 -21.39 -12.01 3.76
C HIS A 73 -22.73 -12.75 3.81
N ARG A 74 -23.03 -13.41 4.93
CA ARG A 74 -24.37 -13.89 5.21
C ARG A 74 -25.17 -12.83 5.97
N ALA A 75 -26.15 -12.20 5.30
CA ALA A 75 -26.96 -11.14 5.90
C ALA A 75 -28.44 -11.24 5.51
N THR A 76 -29.31 -10.86 6.45
CA THR A 76 -30.76 -10.67 6.22
C THR A 76 -31.10 -9.23 5.87
N LEU A 77 -30.27 -8.28 6.32
CA LEU A 77 -30.44 -6.85 6.11
C LEU A 77 -29.11 -6.22 5.63
N LEU A 78 -29.23 -5.19 4.80
CA LEU A 78 -28.18 -4.23 4.51
C LEU A 78 -28.48 -2.96 5.30
N ASP A 79 -27.65 -2.65 6.29
CA ASP A 79 -27.87 -1.54 7.21
C ASP A 79 -27.06 -0.31 6.80
N PHE A 80 -27.77 0.75 6.44
CA PHE A 80 -27.20 2.07 6.20
C PHE A 80 -27.30 2.88 7.50
N GLN A 81 -26.21 2.90 8.25
CA GLN A 81 -26.13 3.62 9.51
C GLN A 81 -25.69 5.07 9.27
N VAL A 82 -26.59 6.01 9.55
CA VAL A 82 -26.33 7.46 9.49
C VAL A 82 -25.73 7.88 10.82
N LYS A 83 -24.57 8.52 10.78
CA LYS A 83 -23.76 8.84 11.96
C LYS A 83 -23.30 10.29 11.91
N ASP A 84 -23.20 10.91 13.07
CA ASP A 84 -22.53 12.19 13.28
C ASP A 84 -21.04 11.95 13.54
N ASN A 85 -20.17 12.85 13.08
CA ASN A 85 -18.73 12.77 13.26
C ASN A 85 -18.24 13.83 14.25
N ASP A 86 -18.56 13.62 15.53
CA ASP A 86 -18.13 14.52 16.60
C ASP A 86 -16.65 14.35 16.97
N THR A 87 -16.10 15.39 17.59
CA THR A 87 -14.71 15.44 18.09
C THR A 87 -14.39 14.34 19.12
N PHE A 88 -15.39 13.81 19.81
CA PHE A 88 -15.24 12.78 20.85
C PHE A 88 -15.64 11.36 20.42
N GLY A 89 -16.02 11.16 19.15
CA GLY A 89 -16.43 9.86 18.64
C GLY A 89 -17.63 9.98 17.72
N ALA A 90 -17.86 8.99 16.86
CA ALA A 90 -19.01 9.04 15.98
C ALA A 90 -20.28 8.60 16.73
N GLN A 91 -21.31 9.43 16.73
CA GLN A 91 -22.61 9.12 17.31
C GLN A 91 -23.56 8.55 16.24
N LEU A 92 -24.29 7.48 16.56
CA LEU A 92 -25.32 6.95 15.66
C LEU A 92 -26.55 7.87 15.67
N ILE A 93 -26.93 8.39 14.50
CA ILE A 93 -28.16 9.15 14.30
C ILE A 93 -29.32 8.18 14.07
N GLY A 94 -29.14 7.17 13.22
CA GLY A 94 -30.16 6.15 12.97
C GLY A 94 -29.76 5.18 11.88
N THR A 95 -30.64 4.21 11.61
CA THR A 95 -30.39 3.15 10.63
C THR A 95 -31.53 3.08 9.62
N ALA A 96 -31.17 3.04 8.34
CA ALA A 96 -32.05 2.67 7.24
C ALA A 96 -31.67 1.27 6.78
N SER A 97 -32.61 0.32 6.82
CA SER A 97 -32.35 -1.10 6.56
C SER A 97 -33.08 -1.58 5.31
N VAL A 98 -32.37 -2.30 4.44
CA VAL A 98 -32.94 -2.92 3.23
C VAL A 98 -32.87 -4.43 3.36
N PRO A 99 -33.98 -5.18 3.20
CA PRO A 99 -33.96 -6.64 3.17
C PRO A 99 -33.05 -7.20 2.09
N ALA A 100 -32.16 -8.12 2.46
CA ALA A 100 -31.23 -8.75 1.52
C ALA A 100 -31.98 -9.50 0.41
N GLU A 101 -33.13 -10.12 0.73
CA GLU A 101 -34.01 -10.75 -0.26
C GLU A 101 -34.49 -9.78 -1.36
N ARG A 102 -34.78 -8.52 -1.00
CA ARG A 102 -35.19 -7.48 -1.95
C ARG A 102 -34.03 -7.09 -2.85
N VAL A 103 -32.84 -6.96 -2.28
CA VAL A 103 -31.60 -6.67 -3.02
C VAL A 103 -31.27 -7.80 -4.00
N LEU A 104 -31.50 -9.06 -3.60
CA LEU A 104 -31.29 -10.23 -4.47
C LEU A 104 -32.34 -10.36 -5.57
N ALA A 105 -33.60 -10.00 -5.30
CA ALA A 105 -34.70 -10.07 -6.26
C ALA A 105 -34.69 -8.94 -7.30
N ALA A 106 -33.99 -7.84 -7.02
CA ALA A 106 -33.86 -6.72 -7.94
C ALA A 106 -33.06 -7.10 -9.20
N ALA A 107 -33.75 -7.25 -10.34
CA ALA A 107 -33.10 -7.47 -11.63
C ALA A 107 -32.38 -6.20 -12.14
N ASP A 108 -33.00 -5.04 -11.91
CA ASP A 108 -32.53 -3.73 -12.33
C ASP A 108 -32.07 -2.88 -11.15
N GLU A 109 -31.62 -1.66 -11.46
CA GLU A 109 -31.27 -0.68 -10.45
C GLU A 109 -32.52 -0.20 -9.72
N VAL A 110 -32.47 -0.20 -8.38
CA VAL A 110 -33.54 0.27 -7.52
C VAL A 110 -33.16 1.63 -6.95
N GLU A 111 -34.12 2.55 -6.97
CA GLU A 111 -34.04 3.86 -6.32
C GLU A 111 -35.18 4.00 -5.33
N GLU A 112 -34.85 4.22 -4.05
CA GLU A 112 -35.88 4.36 -3.02
C GLU A 112 -35.44 5.29 -1.89
N TRP A 113 -36.44 5.88 -1.23
CA TRP A 113 -36.27 6.56 0.05
C TRP A 113 -36.55 5.57 1.18
N VAL A 114 -35.51 5.21 1.94
CA VAL A 114 -35.62 4.28 3.06
C VAL A 114 -35.75 5.09 4.36
N PRO A 115 -36.80 4.89 5.18
CA PRO A 115 -36.95 5.59 6.45
C PRO A 115 -35.74 5.34 7.37
N ILE A 116 -35.26 6.39 8.02
CA ILE A 116 -34.20 6.26 9.04
C ILE A 116 -34.89 6.07 10.40
N LEU A 117 -34.65 4.93 11.02
CA LEU A 117 -35.15 4.58 12.33
C LEU A 117 -34.12 4.95 13.40
N GLY A 118 -34.59 5.54 14.50
CA GLY A 118 -33.73 5.79 15.66
C GLY A 118 -33.39 4.51 16.41
N THR A 119 -32.52 4.63 17.42
CA THR A 119 -32.10 3.50 18.27
C THR A 119 -33.26 2.82 19.00
N SER A 120 -34.39 3.50 19.20
CA SER A 120 -35.62 2.95 19.76
C SER A 120 -36.54 2.27 18.74
N GLY A 121 -36.12 2.16 17.47
CA GLY A 121 -36.92 1.63 16.37
C GLY A 121 -38.01 2.58 15.85
N LYS A 122 -38.15 3.77 16.44
CA LYS A 122 -39.14 4.79 16.04
C LYS A 122 -38.53 5.80 15.07
N THR A 123 -39.36 6.33 14.18
CA THR A 123 -38.99 7.45 13.30
C THR A 123 -38.86 8.74 14.11
N TYR A 124 -37.80 9.53 13.87
CA TYR A 124 -37.60 10.81 14.58
C TYR A 124 -38.64 11.87 14.21
N LYS A 125 -38.70 12.24 12.92
CA LYS A 125 -39.63 13.22 12.36
C LYS A 125 -40.25 12.67 11.07
N PRO A 126 -41.44 13.13 10.68
CA PRO A 126 -41.97 12.84 9.35
C PRO A 126 -40.95 13.25 8.29
N ARG A 127 -40.69 12.38 7.31
CA ARG A 127 -39.73 12.57 6.19
C ARG A 127 -38.23 12.42 6.51
N THR A 128 -37.84 11.89 7.68
CA THR A 128 -36.43 11.48 7.90
C THR A 128 -36.15 10.16 7.17
N ALA A 129 -35.56 10.25 5.98
CA ALA A 129 -35.25 9.10 5.14
C ALA A 129 -33.90 9.28 4.42
N LEU A 130 -33.30 8.16 4.03
CA LEU A 130 -32.10 8.10 3.21
C LEU A 130 -32.49 7.69 1.79
N PHE A 131 -32.15 8.52 0.81
CA PHE A 131 -32.25 8.13 -0.59
C PHE A 131 -31.06 7.24 -0.95
N ILE A 132 -31.35 6.05 -1.49
CA ILE A 132 -30.33 5.10 -1.95
C ILE A 132 -30.65 4.62 -3.36
N ARG A 133 -29.58 4.37 -4.11
CA ARG A 133 -29.61 3.69 -5.41
C ARG A 133 -28.72 2.46 -5.31
N TYR A 134 -29.25 1.28 -5.63
CA TYR A 134 -28.48 0.03 -5.56
C TYR A 134 -28.82 -0.95 -6.68
N ARG A 135 -27.83 -1.77 -7.02
CA ARG A 135 -27.96 -2.92 -7.90
C ARG A 135 -27.04 -4.02 -7.40
N PHE A 136 -27.53 -5.24 -7.31
CA PHE A 136 -26.72 -6.41 -6.97
C PHE A 136 -26.46 -7.25 -8.22
N ARG A 137 -25.23 -7.76 -8.35
CA ARG A 137 -24.86 -8.68 -9.43
C ARG A 137 -24.34 -9.97 -8.79
N PRO A 138 -25.11 -11.07 -8.83
CA PRO A 138 -24.66 -12.34 -8.32
C PRO A 138 -23.35 -12.77 -8.97
N PHE A 139 -22.47 -13.39 -8.19
CA PHE A 139 -21.18 -13.89 -8.67
C PHE A 139 -21.32 -14.75 -9.94
N ALA A 140 -22.21 -15.75 -9.91
CA ALA A 140 -22.42 -16.69 -11.02
C ALA A 140 -22.92 -16.02 -12.31
N ALA A 141 -23.66 -14.92 -12.20
CA ALA A 141 -24.20 -14.20 -13.35
C ALA A 141 -23.19 -13.20 -13.95
N ASN A 142 -22.14 -12.83 -13.20
CA ASN A 142 -21.23 -11.76 -13.59
C ASN A 142 -20.24 -12.21 -14.68
N PRO A 143 -20.30 -11.64 -15.90
CA PRO A 143 -19.48 -12.09 -17.02
C PRO A 143 -17.97 -11.91 -16.78
N VAL A 144 -17.58 -10.99 -15.88
CA VAL A 144 -16.17 -10.73 -15.56
C VAL A 144 -15.48 -11.95 -14.92
N TYR A 145 -16.23 -12.83 -14.27
CA TYR A 145 -15.68 -14.00 -13.57
C TYR A 145 -15.86 -15.32 -14.33
N ARG A 146 -16.54 -15.29 -15.49
CA ARG A 146 -16.76 -16.50 -16.31
C ARG A 146 -15.46 -17.00 -16.95
N ARG A 147 -14.49 -16.11 -17.15
CA ARG A 147 -13.18 -16.41 -17.73
C ARG A 147 -12.09 -16.06 -16.71
N GLY A 148 -10.93 -16.71 -16.84
CA GLY A 148 -9.73 -16.25 -16.14
C GLY A 148 -9.39 -14.81 -16.53
N ILE A 149 -8.62 -14.09 -15.71
CA ILE A 149 -8.21 -12.70 -16.02
C ILE A 149 -7.53 -12.61 -17.41
N PRO A 150 -6.61 -13.52 -17.79
CA PRO A 150 -6.03 -13.53 -19.14
C PRO A 150 -7.02 -13.88 -20.26
N GLY A 151 -8.14 -14.52 -19.91
CA GLY A 151 -9.20 -14.88 -20.85
C GLY A 151 -10.23 -13.78 -21.08
N ASP A 152 -10.07 -12.58 -20.50
CA ASP A 152 -10.89 -11.41 -20.82
C ASP A 152 -10.62 -10.96 -22.28
N PRO A 153 -11.61 -10.94 -23.19
CA PRO A 153 -11.40 -10.55 -24.59
C PRO A 153 -10.90 -9.12 -24.74
N ASP A 154 -11.26 -8.25 -23.80
CA ASP A 154 -10.84 -6.85 -23.82
C ASP A 154 -9.45 -6.66 -23.19
N GLN A 155 -8.86 -7.74 -22.62
CA GLN A 155 -7.56 -7.77 -21.95
C GLN A 155 -7.34 -6.59 -20.99
N GLN A 156 -8.36 -6.23 -20.20
CA GLN A 156 -8.29 -5.02 -19.35
C GLN A 156 -7.58 -5.23 -18.00
N GLY A 157 -7.15 -6.46 -17.71
CA GLY A 157 -6.60 -6.82 -16.41
C GLY A 157 -7.62 -6.67 -15.28
N VAL A 158 -7.15 -6.36 -14.07
CA VAL A 158 -8.02 -6.05 -12.93
C VAL A 158 -8.56 -4.63 -13.09
N LYS A 159 -9.87 -4.54 -13.36
CA LYS A 159 -10.61 -3.26 -13.36
C LYS A 159 -10.66 -2.69 -11.93
N ASP A 160 -10.95 -1.40 -11.82
CA ASP A 160 -11.12 -0.70 -10.54
C ASP A 160 -9.83 -0.60 -9.70
N SER A 161 -8.68 -0.38 -10.36
CA SER A 161 -7.38 -0.15 -9.72
C SER A 161 -6.77 1.20 -10.10
N TYR A 162 -5.87 1.71 -9.26
CA TYR A 162 -5.21 3.00 -9.49
C TYR A 162 -4.26 2.98 -10.69
N PHE A 163 -3.47 1.91 -10.83
CA PHE A 163 -2.63 1.68 -12.01
C PHE A 163 -3.36 0.73 -12.98
N PRO A 164 -3.42 1.06 -14.27
CA PRO A 164 -4.00 0.19 -15.29
C PRO A 164 -3.03 -0.94 -15.66
N LEU A 165 -3.53 -1.94 -16.38
CA LEU A 165 -2.69 -2.95 -17.02
C LEU A 165 -1.71 -2.28 -18.01
N ARG A 166 -0.49 -2.81 -18.08
CA ARG A 166 0.53 -2.41 -19.03
C ARG A 166 0.95 -3.56 -19.93
N HIS A 167 1.15 -3.28 -21.21
CA HIS A 167 1.45 -4.27 -22.23
C HIS A 167 2.93 -4.28 -22.62
N GLY A 168 3.43 -5.39 -23.17
CA GLY A 168 4.78 -5.44 -23.73
C GLY A 168 5.88 -5.45 -22.67
N GLY A 169 5.59 -5.95 -21.47
CA GLY A 169 6.54 -6.06 -20.36
C GLY A 169 7.31 -7.37 -20.38
N LYS A 170 8.19 -7.53 -19.39
CA LYS A 170 8.82 -8.80 -19.03
C LYS A 170 8.89 -8.91 -17.52
N VAL A 171 8.59 -10.10 -16.99
CA VAL A 171 8.73 -10.43 -15.57
C VAL A 171 9.72 -11.57 -15.42
N THR A 172 10.73 -11.39 -14.57
CA THR A 172 11.57 -12.48 -14.06
C THR A 172 11.09 -12.80 -12.66
N LEU A 173 10.74 -14.05 -12.42
CA LEU A 173 10.32 -14.56 -11.11
C LEU A 173 11.53 -15.12 -10.37
N TYR A 174 11.61 -14.87 -9.08
CA TYR A 174 12.67 -15.37 -8.22
C TYR A 174 12.07 -16.19 -7.07
N GLN A 175 12.63 -17.39 -6.88
CA GLN A 175 12.47 -18.19 -5.68
C GLN A 175 13.71 -17.97 -4.81
N ASP A 176 13.49 -17.55 -3.57
CA ASP A 176 14.52 -17.18 -2.60
C ASP A 176 15.44 -16.05 -3.07
N ALA A 177 16.45 -15.72 -2.25
CA ALA A 177 17.43 -14.70 -2.60
C ALA A 177 18.42 -15.20 -3.67
N HIS A 178 18.69 -16.50 -3.69
CA HIS A 178 19.65 -17.12 -4.60
C HIS A 178 19.25 -18.58 -4.89
N VAL A 179 19.61 -19.08 -6.08
CA VAL A 179 19.43 -20.49 -6.46
C VAL A 179 20.73 -20.96 -7.10
N ASN A 180 21.38 -21.99 -6.53
CA ASN A 180 22.58 -22.55 -7.13
C ASN A 180 22.21 -23.48 -8.30
N GLU A 181 23.18 -23.71 -9.18
CA GLU A 181 23.03 -24.65 -10.28
C GLU A 181 22.80 -26.08 -9.76
N GLY A 182 21.72 -26.73 -10.24
CA GLY A 182 21.36 -28.10 -9.85
C GLY A 182 20.53 -28.21 -8.56
N ASP A 183 20.25 -27.10 -7.88
CA ASP A 183 19.44 -27.08 -6.65
C ASP A 183 17.97 -27.45 -6.87
N LEU A 184 17.44 -27.07 -8.02
CA LEU A 184 16.06 -27.28 -8.43
C LEU A 184 16.02 -28.15 -9.68
N PRO A 185 14.96 -28.95 -9.86
CA PRO A 185 14.84 -29.83 -11.02
C PRO A 185 14.67 -29.05 -12.33
N ASP A 186 15.05 -29.69 -13.42
CA ASP A 186 14.70 -29.25 -14.77
C ASP A 186 13.17 -29.27 -14.94
N VAL A 187 12.61 -28.14 -15.38
CA VAL A 187 11.19 -28.03 -15.73
C VAL A 187 11.07 -27.66 -17.20
N GLU A 188 10.46 -28.53 -17.99
CA GLU A 188 10.16 -28.26 -19.40
C GLU A 188 8.92 -27.37 -19.53
N LEU A 189 9.04 -26.36 -20.37
CA LEU A 189 8.00 -25.41 -20.76
C LEU A 189 7.59 -25.65 -22.22
N ASP A 190 6.55 -24.94 -22.66
CA ASP A 190 6.09 -24.97 -24.04
C ASP A 190 7.23 -24.76 -25.04
N ARG A 191 7.14 -25.46 -26.18
CA ARG A 191 8.14 -25.44 -27.27
C ARG A 191 9.52 -25.99 -26.86
N GLY A 192 9.58 -26.85 -25.85
CA GLY A 192 10.80 -27.52 -25.41
C GLY A 192 11.81 -26.60 -24.73
N LYS A 193 11.37 -25.42 -24.28
CA LYS A 193 12.21 -24.52 -23.46
C LYS A 193 12.36 -25.10 -22.07
N LYS A 194 13.50 -24.85 -21.42
CA LYS A 194 13.66 -25.14 -20.00
C LYS A 194 13.36 -23.89 -19.18
N PHE A 195 12.69 -24.06 -18.04
CA PHE A 195 12.51 -22.99 -17.06
C PHE A 195 13.88 -22.61 -16.49
N GLU A 196 14.16 -21.31 -16.49
CA GLU A 196 15.39 -20.75 -15.96
C GLU A 196 15.19 -20.31 -14.51
N HIS A 197 15.89 -20.97 -13.58
CA HIS A 197 15.91 -20.60 -12.18
C HIS A 197 16.86 -19.41 -11.98
N ASN A 198 16.30 -18.21 -11.85
CA ASN A 198 17.07 -16.96 -11.80
C ASN A 198 17.52 -16.62 -10.35
N GLN A 199 18.64 -15.91 -10.18
CA GLN A 199 19.21 -15.53 -8.88
C GLN A 199 18.85 -14.08 -8.48
N CYS A 200 17.97 -13.89 -7.49
CA CYS A 200 17.42 -12.56 -7.14
C CYS A 200 18.49 -11.53 -6.74
N TRP A 201 19.24 -11.81 -5.68
CA TRP A 201 20.17 -10.83 -5.11
C TRP A 201 21.40 -10.61 -5.99
N GLU A 202 21.79 -11.62 -6.76
CA GLU A 202 22.82 -11.48 -7.80
C GLU A 202 22.35 -10.56 -8.92
N ASP A 203 21.13 -10.73 -9.44
CA ASP A 203 20.56 -9.81 -10.42
C ASP A 203 20.42 -8.38 -9.88
N ILE A 204 20.04 -8.21 -8.62
CA ILE A 204 20.01 -6.89 -7.97
C ILE A 204 21.42 -6.30 -7.89
N CYS A 205 22.43 -7.08 -7.51
CA CYS A 205 23.82 -6.64 -7.43
C CYS A 205 24.32 -6.15 -8.79
N HIS A 206 24.15 -6.96 -9.83
CA HIS A 206 24.53 -6.58 -11.20
C HIS A 206 23.77 -5.34 -11.68
N ALA A 207 22.47 -5.25 -11.41
CA ALA A 207 21.66 -4.12 -11.84
C ALA A 207 22.07 -2.80 -11.13
N ILE A 208 22.50 -2.88 -9.86
CA ILE A 208 23.09 -1.75 -9.13
C ILE A 208 24.45 -1.36 -9.74
N LEU A 209 25.30 -2.35 -10.04
CA LEU A 209 26.63 -2.13 -10.61
C LEU A 209 26.57 -1.50 -12.00
N GLU A 210 25.63 -1.92 -12.85
CA GLU A 210 25.46 -1.34 -14.19
C GLU A 210 24.73 0.01 -14.19
N ALA A 211 24.13 0.43 -13.08
CA ALA A 211 23.34 1.66 -13.03
C ALA A 211 24.23 2.87 -13.32
N HIS A 212 23.75 3.78 -14.18
CA HIS A 212 24.47 4.98 -14.59
C HIS A 212 23.87 6.25 -14.01
N HIS A 213 22.60 6.23 -13.61
CA HIS A 213 21.86 7.45 -13.28
C HIS A 213 21.16 7.35 -11.93
N MET A 214 20.44 6.28 -11.64
CA MET A 214 19.60 6.16 -10.46
C MET A 214 19.62 4.78 -9.81
N ILE A 215 19.65 4.78 -8.48
CA ILE A 215 19.40 3.63 -7.62
C ILE A 215 18.46 4.08 -6.50
N TYR A 216 17.18 3.72 -6.58
CA TYR A 216 16.17 4.06 -5.58
C TYR A 216 15.73 2.80 -4.84
N ILE A 217 15.86 2.78 -3.51
CA ILE A 217 15.56 1.60 -2.70
C ILE A 217 14.52 1.95 -1.64
N VAL A 218 13.58 1.04 -1.44
CA VAL A 218 12.59 1.06 -0.38
C VAL A 218 12.71 -0.25 0.40
N GLY A 219 12.74 -0.16 1.72
CA GLY A 219 12.68 -1.33 2.58
C GLY A 219 11.87 -1.07 3.83
N TRP A 220 11.28 -2.13 4.38
CA TRP A 220 10.85 -2.15 5.78
C TRP A 220 12.08 -2.13 6.69
N SER A 221 13.11 -2.89 6.31
CA SER A 221 14.46 -2.81 6.88
C SER A 221 15.47 -2.81 5.74
N ILE A 222 16.57 -2.09 5.91
CA ILE A 222 17.75 -2.19 5.04
C ILE A 222 18.92 -2.30 5.99
N TYR A 223 19.78 -3.29 5.77
CA TYR A 223 20.99 -3.47 6.58
C TYR A 223 22.22 -3.24 5.72
N ASP A 224 23.02 -2.23 6.06
CA ASP A 224 24.16 -1.81 5.23
C ASP A 224 25.26 -2.89 5.10
N LYS A 225 25.32 -3.86 6.01
CA LYS A 225 26.41 -4.85 6.04
C LYS A 225 26.14 -6.14 5.27
N VAL A 226 24.92 -6.35 4.76
CA VAL A 226 24.64 -7.59 4.00
C VAL A 226 25.43 -7.61 2.71
N LYS A 227 25.89 -8.79 2.32
CA LYS A 227 26.40 -9.06 0.98
C LYS A 227 25.28 -9.63 0.11
N LEU A 228 25.13 -9.07 -1.09
CA LEU A 228 24.13 -9.51 -2.06
C LEU A 228 24.49 -10.85 -2.70
N VAL A 229 25.79 -11.10 -2.92
CA VAL A 229 26.29 -12.35 -3.50
C VAL A 229 27.27 -12.98 -2.52
N ARG A 230 27.07 -14.28 -2.25
CA ARG A 230 27.87 -15.08 -1.31
C ARG A 230 28.38 -16.36 -1.94
N GLU A 231 27.52 -16.96 -2.76
CA GLU A 231 27.83 -18.10 -3.62
C GLU A 231 27.66 -17.65 -5.07
N PRO A 232 28.70 -17.09 -5.72
CA PRO A 232 28.58 -16.56 -7.07
C PRO A 232 28.34 -17.67 -8.10
N SER A 233 27.49 -17.39 -9.09
CA SER A 233 27.27 -18.30 -10.22
C SER A 233 28.55 -18.52 -11.02
N SER A 234 28.81 -19.78 -11.38
CA SER A 234 29.94 -20.18 -12.24
C SER A 234 29.86 -19.56 -13.64
N SER A 235 28.64 -19.23 -14.09
CA SER A 235 28.36 -18.75 -15.45
C SER A 235 28.42 -17.23 -15.60
N ARG A 236 28.48 -16.48 -14.49
CA ARG A 236 28.45 -15.01 -14.50
C ARG A 236 29.49 -14.43 -13.56
N ALA A 237 30.53 -13.83 -14.13
CA ALA A 237 31.56 -13.16 -13.34
C ALA A 237 30.99 -11.95 -12.60
N LEU A 238 31.31 -11.85 -11.30
CA LEU A 238 30.99 -10.67 -10.50
C LEU A 238 31.81 -9.46 -10.97
N PRO A 239 31.18 -8.31 -11.27
CA PRO A 239 31.90 -7.10 -11.64
C PRO A 239 32.64 -6.52 -10.42
N GLU A 240 33.58 -5.61 -10.68
CA GLU A 240 34.26 -4.87 -9.62
C GLU A 240 33.23 -4.19 -8.70
N GLY A 241 33.39 -4.39 -7.39
CA GLY A 241 32.45 -3.91 -6.38
C GLY A 241 31.34 -4.91 -5.99
N GLY A 242 31.19 -6.05 -6.69
CA GLY A 242 30.18 -7.07 -6.38
C GLY A 242 30.37 -7.79 -5.04
N GLU A 243 31.60 -7.81 -4.52
CA GLU A 243 31.98 -8.42 -3.24
C GLU A 243 31.73 -7.50 -2.02
N LEU A 244 31.40 -6.23 -2.28
CA LEU A 244 31.18 -5.22 -1.27
C LEU A 244 29.90 -5.52 -0.48
N THR A 245 29.86 -5.01 0.75
CA THR A 245 28.59 -4.91 1.47
C THR A 245 27.63 -3.98 0.72
N LEU A 246 26.33 -4.14 0.91
CA LEU A 246 25.30 -3.29 0.28
C LEU A 246 25.58 -1.80 0.52
N GLY A 247 25.96 -1.43 1.75
CA GLY A 247 26.29 -0.06 2.12
C GLY A 247 27.47 0.49 1.35
N GLU A 248 28.54 -0.28 1.24
CA GLU A 248 29.74 0.11 0.50
C GLU A 248 29.49 0.18 -1.01
N LEU A 249 28.75 -0.78 -1.57
CA LEU A 249 28.33 -0.78 -2.97
C LEU A 249 27.53 0.48 -3.32
N LEU A 250 26.58 0.87 -2.47
CA LEU A 250 25.77 2.08 -2.68
C LEU A 250 26.60 3.36 -2.54
N LYS A 251 27.57 3.41 -1.62
CA LYS A 251 28.53 4.53 -1.53
C LYS A 251 29.41 4.60 -2.78
N PHE A 252 29.93 3.46 -3.23
CA PHE A 252 30.75 3.32 -4.42
C PHE A 252 30.03 3.88 -5.66
N LYS A 253 28.82 3.39 -5.96
CA LYS A 253 28.02 3.89 -7.08
C LYS A 253 27.67 5.38 -6.93
N SER A 254 27.41 5.84 -5.72
CA SER A 254 27.13 7.25 -5.49
C SER A 254 28.34 8.16 -5.73
N GLN A 255 29.56 7.68 -5.48
CA GLN A 255 30.80 8.40 -5.77
C GLN A 255 31.11 8.48 -7.27
N GLU A 256 30.65 7.51 -8.06
CA GLU A 256 30.67 7.57 -9.53
C GLU A 256 29.65 8.56 -10.13
N GLY A 257 28.83 9.18 -9.29
CA GLY A 257 27.83 10.18 -9.70
C GLY A 257 26.42 9.63 -9.86
N VAL A 258 26.18 8.33 -9.61
CA VAL A 258 24.84 7.74 -9.63
C VAL A 258 24.00 8.32 -8.48
N ARG A 259 22.74 8.68 -8.76
CA ARG A 259 21.83 9.18 -7.74
C ARG A 259 21.25 8.04 -6.90
N VAL A 260 21.73 7.93 -5.66
CA VAL A 260 21.26 6.90 -4.73
C VAL A 260 20.32 7.48 -3.67
N CYS A 261 19.08 6.99 -3.63
CA CYS A 261 18.04 7.44 -2.70
C CYS A 261 17.39 6.26 -1.98
N LEU A 262 17.43 6.26 -0.64
CA LEU A 262 16.85 5.21 0.20
C LEU A 262 15.64 5.76 0.96
N LEU A 263 14.54 5.01 0.94
CA LEU A 263 13.34 5.27 1.73
C LEU A 263 13.07 4.09 2.67
N VAL A 264 13.63 4.17 3.88
CA VAL A 264 13.55 3.12 4.91
C VAL A 264 12.40 3.45 5.86
N TRP A 265 11.67 2.45 6.34
CA TRP A 265 10.71 2.69 7.43
C TRP A 265 11.43 3.19 8.69
N ASP A 266 10.79 4.09 9.44
CA ASP A 266 11.29 4.67 10.69
C ASP A 266 10.58 3.95 11.86
N ASP A 267 11.29 3.07 12.55
CA ASP A 267 10.80 2.45 13.78
C ASP A 267 10.93 3.47 14.92
N LYS A 268 9.79 4.10 15.25
CA LYS A 268 9.73 5.13 16.30
C LYS A 268 10.08 4.60 17.69
N THR A 269 10.19 3.29 17.87
CA THR A 269 10.63 2.68 19.13
C THR A 269 12.15 2.57 19.23
N SER A 270 12.89 2.74 18.13
CA SER A 270 14.36 2.66 18.02
C SER A 270 15.11 3.94 18.40
N HIS A 271 14.48 4.92 19.06
CA HIS A 271 15.10 6.23 19.27
C HIS A 271 16.10 6.25 20.44
N ASP A 272 17.34 6.66 20.16
CA ASP A 272 18.33 7.08 21.15
C ASP A 272 17.83 8.33 21.91
N LYS A 273 17.20 8.17 23.08
CA LYS A 273 16.95 9.28 24.01
C LYS A 273 17.88 9.16 25.22
N LEU A 274 18.69 10.20 25.44
CA LEU A 274 19.43 10.44 26.68
C LEU A 274 20.22 9.22 27.20
N PHE A 275 21.25 8.81 26.47
CA PHE A 275 22.22 7.77 26.90
C PHE A 275 21.65 6.36 27.18
N ILE A 276 20.38 6.11 26.85
CA ILE A 276 19.77 4.78 26.88
C ILE A 276 19.51 4.34 25.44
N LYS A 277 20.22 3.30 24.99
CA LYS A 277 19.92 2.61 23.73
C LYS A 277 18.70 1.72 23.97
N THR A 278 17.53 2.10 23.47
CA THR A 278 16.41 1.17 23.31
C THR A 278 16.49 0.59 21.90
N GLY A 279 16.86 -0.69 21.77
CA GLY A 279 16.68 -1.40 20.51
C GLY A 279 15.20 -1.37 20.12
N GLY A 280 14.91 -1.12 18.85
CA GLY A 280 13.54 -1.12 18.34
C GLY A 280 12.81 -2.41 18.68
N VAL A 281 11.52 -2.30 19.01
CA VAL A 281 10.68 -3.46 19.33
C VAL A 281 10.55 -4.41 18.12
N MET A 282 10.79 -3.88 16.90
CA MET A 282 10.63 -4.61 15.64
C MET A 282 11.96 -5.08 15.02
N GLY A 283 13.10 -4.87 15.70
CA GLY A 283 14.40 -5.39 15.24
C GLY A 283 14.90 -4.87 13.90
N THR A 284 14.57 -3.63 13.52
CA THR A 284 15.03 -3.02 12.25
C THR A 284 16.38 -2.32 12.37
N HIS A 285 17.08 -2.17 11.24
CA HIS A 285 18.38 -1.47 11.13
C HIS A 285 18.27 -0.04 10.60
N ASP A 286 17.11 0.59 10.71
CA ASP A 286 16.78 1.87 10.08
C ASP A 286 17.70 3.02 10.54
N GLU A 287 17.86 3.20 11.85
CA GLU A 287 18.73 4.25 12.40
C GLU A 287 20.23 3.99 12.15
N GLU A 288 20.66 2.73 12.20
CA GLU A 288 22.04 2.31 11.90
C GLU A 288 22.39 2.61 10.44
N THR A 289 21.53 2.19 9.52
CA THR A 289 21.66 2.45 8.08
C THR A 289 21.64 3.94 7.78
N ARG A 290 20.77 4.73 8.42
CA ARG A 290 20.80 6.19 8.27
C ARG A 290 22.14 6.78 8.74
N LYS A 291 22.66 6.34 9.89
CA LYS A 291 23.95 6.79 10.43
C LYS A 291 25.09 6.44 9.48
N PHE A 292 25.10 5.25 8.91
CA PHE A 292 26.11 4.78 7.96
C PHE A 292 26.24 5.69 6.72
N PHE A 293 25.12 6.19 6.18
CA PHE A 293 25.10 7.05 4.99
C PHE A 293 25.23 8.56 5.27
N LYS A 294 25.18 9.00 6.54
CA LYS A 294 25.10 10.42 6.93
C LYS A 294 26.15 11.33 6.30
N HIS A 295 27.35 10.80 6.06
CA HIS A 295 28.50 11.53 5.51
C HIS A 295 28.86 11.10 4.08
N SER A 296 27.92 10.51 3.36
CA SER A 296 28.05 10.12 1.96
C SER A 296 27.10 10.92 1.05
N SER A 297 27.25 10.76 -0.26
CA SER A 297 26.32 11.29 -1.27
C SER A 297 25.00 10.50 -1.38
N VAL A 298 24.91 9.34 -0.71
CA VAL A 298 23.66 8.55 -0.62
C VAL A 298 22.64 9.30 0.22
N ILE A 299 21.42 9.46 -0.31
CA ILE A 299 20.34 10.16 0.37
C ILE A 299 19.44 9.14 1.07
N CYS A 300 19.70 8.87 2.35
CA CYS A 300 18.84 8.01 3.18
C CYS A 300 17.78 8.82 3.94
N VAL A 301 16.51 8.49 3.73
CA VAL A 301 15.35 9.11 4.38
C VAL A 301 14.59 8.06 5.18
N LEU A 302 14.48 8.30 6.49
CA LEU A 302 13.57 7.56 7.36
C LEU A 302 12.14 8.05 7.14
N SER A 303 11.27 7.11 6.83
CA SER A 303 9.87 7.31 6.44
C SER A 303 8.96 6.72 7.50
N PRO A 304 8.67 7.47 8.58
CA PRO A 304 7.69 7.05 9.58
C PRO A 304 6.32 6.85 8.95
N ARG A 305 5.64 5.80 9.39
CA ARG A 305 4.21 5.68 9.14
C ARG A 305 3.51 6.69 10.03
N TYR A 306 2.93 7.71 9.42
CA TYR A 306 2.02 8.62 10.08
C TYR A 306 0.62 8.34 9.57
N ALA A 307 -0.34 8.27 10.49
CA ALA A 307 -1.71 8.48 10.09
C ALA A 307 -1.85 9.80 9.35
N SER A 308 -2.77 9.83 8.41
CA SER A 308 -3.27 11.10 7.89
C SER A 308 -3.75 11.99 9.03
N SER A 309 -3.40 13.28 8.96
CA SER A 309 -3.88 14.30 9.90
C SER A 309 -5.40 14.46 9.91
N LYS A 310 -6.09 13.81 8.97
CA LYS A 310 -7.55 13.74 8.86
C LYS A 310 -8.18 12.67 9.76
N LEU A 311 -7.39 11.83 10.43
CA LEU A 311 -7.87 10.85 11.42
C LEU A 311 -7.92 11.47 12.83
N SER A 312 -8.72 10.91 13.74
CA SER A 312 -8.74 11.30 15.16
C SER A 312 -7.37 11.07 15.82
N ILE A 313 -6.98 11.91 16.79
CA ILE A 313 -5.68 11.84 17.48
C ILE A 313 -5.34 10.44 17.98
N PHE A 314 -6.28 9.74 18.63
CA PHE A 314 -6.09 8.35 19.09
C PHE A 314 -5.70 7.40 17.94
N LYS A 315 -6.44 7.45 16.83
CA LYS A 315 -6.09 6.66 15.63
C LYS A 315 -4.77 7.10 15.01
N GLN A 316 -4.41 8.38 15.13
CA GLN A 316 -3.11 8.83 14.65
C GLN A 316 -1.96 8.23 15.44
N GLN A 317 -2.12 8.10 16.75
CA GLN A 317 -1.16 7.44 17.62
C GLN A 317 -1.08 5.94 17.32
N VAL A 318 -2.21 5.23 17.24
CA VAL A 318 -2.25 3.80 16.88
C VAL A 318 -1.52 3.55 15.56
N VAL A 319 -1.86 4.30 14.50
CA VAL A 319 -1.21 4.12 13.20
C VAL A 319 0.26 4.51 13.23
N GLY A 320 0.57 5.54 14.01
CA GLY A 320 1.94 6.04 14.18
C GLY A 320 2.86 5.08 14.91
N THR A 321 2.30 4.14 15.69
CA THR A 321 3.05 3.22 16.57
C THR A 321 3.00 1.77 16.09
N LEU A 322 1.90 1.31 15.47
CA LEU A 322 1.69 -0.11 15.16
C LEU A 322 1.76 -0.47 13.66
N PHE A 323 1.54 0.48 12.74
CA PHE A 323 1.63 0.19 11.30
C PHE A 323 3.00 0.59 10.74
N THR A 324 3.48 -0.18 9.78
CA THR A 324 4.78 0.02 9.15
C THR A 324 4.66 0.43 7.69
N HIS A 325 5.77 0.90 7.12
CA HIS A 325 5.95 0.91 5.68
C HIS A 325 6.58 -0.42 5.26
N HIS A 326 5.80 -1.31 4.64
CA HIS A 326 6.23 -2.69 4.38
C HIS A 326 6.64 -2.99 2.93
N GLN A 327 6.68 -1.98 2.05
CA GLN A 327 7.07 -2.17 0.65
C GLN A 327 8.58 -2.42 0.54
N LYS A 328 8.98 -3.46 -0.20
CA LYS A 328 10.37 -3.71 -0.61
C LYS A 328 10.49 -3.47 -2.11
N CYS A 329 11.44 -2.63 -2.51
CA CYS A 329 11.56 -2.21 -3.89
C CYS A 329 12.97 -1.73 -4.20
N VAL A 330 13.55 -2.18 -5.32
CA VAL A 330 14.79 -1.61 -5.90
C VAL A 330 14.46 -1.12 -7.30
N LEU A 331 14.78 0.13 -7.60
CA LEU A 331 14.57 0.77 -8.89
C LEU A 331 15.92 1.26 -9.42
N VAL A 332 16.30 0.78 -10.58
CA VAL A 332 17.57 1.14 -11.22
C VAL A 332 17.36 1.44 -12.69
N ASP A 333 18.21 2.29 -13.27
CA ASP A 333 18.30 2.38 -14.71
C ASP A 333 19.18 1.27 -15.26
N THR A 334 18.68 0.51 -16.25
CA THR A 334 19.41 -0.59 -16.91
C THR A 334 19.47 -0.39 -18.42
N GLN A 335 20.29 -1.18 -19.08
CA GLN A 335 20.43 -1.19 -20.53
C GLN A 335 19.10 -1.50 -21.25
N ALA A 336 18.74 -0.67 -22.22
CA ALA A 336 17.64 -0.91 -23.15
C ALA A 336 18.19 -1.22 -24.56
N SER A 337 17.35 -1.22 -25.59
CA SER A 337 17.79 -1.41 -26.97
C SER A 337 18.71 -0.27 -27.45
N GLY A 338 19.83 -0.62 -28.10
CA GLY A 338 20.79 0.36 -28.62
C GLY A 338 21.57 1.06 -27.49
N ASN A 339 21.79 2.37 -27.60
CA ASN A 339 22.51 3.16 -26.58
C ASN A 339 21.55 3.82 -25.55
N LYS A 340 20.34 3.29 -25.41
CA LYS A 340 19.34 3.82 -24.48
C LYS A 340 19.29 3.02 -23.20
N ARG A 341 18.71 3.62 -22.16
CA ARG A 341 18.45 2.99 -20.87
C ARG A 341 16.96 2.99 -20.57
N LYS A 342 16.53 2.12 -19.64
CA LYS A 342 15.15 1.99 -19.17
C LYS A 342 15.15 1.88 -17.65
N VAL A 343 13.99 2.08 -17.03
CA VAL A 343 13.83 1.78 -15.60
C VAL A 343 13.49 0.31 -15.43
N THR A 344 14.19 -0.37 -14.53
CA THR A 344 13.89 -1.72 -14.05
C THR A 344 13.48 -1.65 -12.59
N ALA A 345 12.47 -2.43 -12.21
CA ALA A 345 11.99 -2.50 -10.85
C ALA A 345 12.09 -3.93 -10.30
N PHE A 346 12.60 -4.09 -9.08
CA PHE A 346 12.51 -5.32 -8.30
C PHE A 346 11.50 -5.08 -7.18
N ILE A 347 10.52 -5.98 -7.04
CA ILE A 347 9.52 -5.94 -5.95
C ILE A 347 9.21 -7.36 -5.45
N GLY A 348 8.89 -7.51 -4.17
CA GLY A 348 8.60 -8.82 -3.59
C GLY A 348 8.58 -8.83 -2.07
N GLY A 349 8.83 -9.99 -1.47
CA GLY A 349 8.89 -10.18 -0.01
C GLY A 349 10.28 -9.95 0.61
N LEU A 350 11.35 -10.09 -0.17
CA LEU A 350 12.72 -9.91 0.31
C LEU A 350 13.08 -8.43 0.54
N ASP A 351 13.35 -8.06 1.80
CA ASP A 351 14.09 -6.85 2.15
C ASP A 351 15.60 -7.08 1.90
N LEU A 352 16.34 -6.00 1.63
CA LEU A 352 17.80 -6.04 1.57
C LEU A 352 18.38 -5.91 2.98
N CYS A 353 18.12 -6.90 3.83
CA CYS A 353 18.58 -6.96 5.20
C CYS A 353 18.98 -8.37 5.64
N ASP A 354 19.45 -8.47 6.88
CA ASP A 354 19.93 -9.69 7.52
C ASP A 354 18.89 -10.82 7.52
N GLY A 355 19.35 -12.06 7.45
CA GLY A 355 18.55 -13.29 7.48
C GLY A 355 17.81 -13.63 6.18
N ARG A 356 17.79 -12.73 5.20
CA ARG A 356 17.00 -12.90 3.95
C ARG A 356 17.76 -13.65 2.86
N TYR A 357 19.08 -13.71 2.93
CA TYR A 357 19.85 -14.53 2.00
C TYR A 357 19.63 -16.00 2.35
N ASP A 358 19.08 -16.75 1.41
CA ASP A 358 18.96 -18.20 1.48
C ASP A 358 18.88 -18.79 0.07
N THR A 359 18.98 -20.11 0.02
CA THR A 359 18.80 -20.93 -1.18
C THR A 359 17.73 -21.99 -0.93
N PRO A 360 17.19 -22.66 -1.97
CA PRO A 360 16.15 -23.67 -1.81
C PRO A 360 16.53 -24.88 -0.92
N GLN A 361 17.82 -25.05 -0.56
CA GLN A 361 18.25 -26.10 0.37
C GLN A 361 17.90 -25.76 1.82
N HIS A 362 17.65 -24.49 2.13
CA HIS A 362 17.25 -24.02 3.46
C HIS A 362 18.11 -24.61 4.59
N ARG A 363 19.43 -24.45 4.43
CA ARG A 363 20.44 -25.06 5.31
C ARG A 363 20.26 -24.60 6.75
N LEU A 364 20.03 -25.55 7.66
CA LEU A 364 19.80 -25.27 9.09
C LEU A 364 21.09 -25.08 9.91
N PHE A 365 22.09 -25.93 9.65
CA PHE A 365 23.34 -26.01 10.43
C PHE A 365 24.61 -25.99 9.57
N LYS A 366 24.45 -26.10 8.25
CA LYS A 366 25.57 -26.12 7.30
C LYS A 366 25.93 -24.68 6.93
N ASP A 367 27.22 -24.41 6.74
CA ASP A 367 27.76 -23.14 6.23
C ASP A 367 27.49 -21.92 7.16
N LEU A 368 27.26 -22.16 8.46
CA LEU A 368 27.01 -21.12 9.46
C LEU A 368 28.22 -20.20 9.70
N ASP A 369 29.42 -20.72 9.53
CA ASP A 369 30.72 -20.05 9.66
C ASP A 369 31.31 -19.61 8.31
N THR A 370 30.54 -19.75 7.21
CA THR A 370 30.94 -19.33 5.86
C THR A 370 29.85 -18.46 5.22
N VAL A 371 28.88 -19.06 4.53
CA VAL A 371 27.82 -18.36 3.77
C VAL A 371 26.93 -17.51 4.68
N PHE A 372 26.67 -17.98 5.89
CA PHE A 372 25.84 -17.28 6.88
C PHE A 372 26.67 -16.62 7.99
N GLU A 373 27.99 -16.53 7.83
CA GLU A 373 28.85 -15.85 8.79
C GLU A 373 28.42 -14.38 8.91
N ASN A 374 28.22 -13.91 10.14
CA ASN A 374 27.71 -12.56 10.44
C ASN A 374 26.28 -12.29 9.94
N ASP A 375 25.53 -13.32 9.54
CA ASP A 375 24.14 -13.24 9.10
C ASP A 375 23.30 -14.41 9.66
N PHE A 376 23.66 -14.89 10.86
CA PHE A 376 22.87 -15.87 11.58
C PHE A 376 21.58 -15.22 12.10
N HIS A 377 20.45 -15.59 11.50
CA HIS A 377 19.13 -15.09 11.90
C HIS A 377 18.27 -16.20 12.49
N ASN A 378 17.83 -16.03 13.74
CA ASN A 378 16.77 -16.83 14.35
C ASN A 378 16.21 -16.12 15.59
N PRO A 379 15.10 -15.39 15.48
CA PRO A 379 14.47 -14.67 16.59
C PRO A 379 13.57 -15.54 17.47
N THR A 380 13.41 -16.83 17.16
CA THR A 380 12.66 -17.77 18.02
C THR A 380 13.46 -18.17 19.26
N PHE A 381 14.79 -18.25 19.15
CA PHE A 381 15.67 -18.64 20.24
C PHE A 381 16.42 -17.44 20.83
N SER A 382 16.95 -17.60 22.05
CA SER A 382 17.79 -16.58 22.68
C SER A 382 19.10 -16.38 21.92
N ALA A 383 19.64 -15.16 21.97
CA ALA A 383 20.93 -14.82 21.39
C ALA A 383 22.04 -15.79 21.88
N GLY A 384 22.92 -16.20 20.96
CA GLY A 384 24.03 -17.13 21.23
C GLY A 384 23.75 -18.60 20.93
N ALA A 385 22.56 -18.94 20.44
CA ALA A 385 22.29 -20.26 19.89
C ALA A 385 23.24 -20.55 18.69
N LYS A 386 23.85 -21.74 18.67
CA LYS A 386 24.74 -22.19 17.56
C LYS A 386 23.99 -22.82 16.39
N GLY A 387 22.66 -22.67 16.37
CA GLY A 387 21.76 -23.31 15.42
C GLY A 387 20.48 -23.83 16.08
N PRO A 388 19.48 -24.20 15.27
CA PRO A 388 19.44 -23.97 13.82
C PRO A 388 19.28 -22.48 13.50
N ARG A 389 19.82 -22.01 12.36
CA ARG A 389 19.33 -20.73 11.79
C ARG A 389 17.85 -20.90 11.40
N GLN A 390 17.11 -19.81 11.25
CA GLN A 390 15.79 -19.85 10.64
C GLN A 390 15.95 -19.67 9.12
N PRO A 391 15.70 -20.71 8.30
CA PRO A 391 15.70 -20.55 6.85
C PRO A 391 14.68 -19.52 6.38
N TRP A 392 14.95 -18.90 5.24
CA TRP A 392 14.11 -17.84 4.70
C TRP A 392 13.63 -18.20 3.30
N HIS A 393 12.47 -18.84 3.24
CA HIS A 393 11.73 -19.05 1.99
C HIS A 393 10.95 -17.78 1.62
N ASP A 394 11.16 -17.23 0.43
CA ASP A 394 10.44 -16.03 -0.02
C ASP A 394 10.44 -15.90 -1.55
N LEU A 395 9.62 -15.00 -2.07
CA LEU A 395 9.47 -14.75 -3.50
C LEU A 395 9.72 -13.28 -3.85
N HIS A 396 10.32 -13.06 -5.02
CA HIS A 396 10.56 -11.72 -5.56
C HIS A 396 10.37 -11.71 -7.08
N CYS A 397 10.27 -10.53 -7.69
CA CYS A 397 10.30 -10.42 -9.14
C CYS A 397 11.02 -9.16 -9.63
N LYS A 398 11.53 -9.25 -10.86
CA LYS A 398 12.05 -8.13 -11.65
C LYS A 398 11.04 -7.80 -12.74
N ILE A 399 10.77 -6.52 -12.92
CA ILE A 399 9.80 -5.98 -13.88
C ILE A 399 10.56 -5.06 -14.83
N ASP A 400 10.45 -5.39 -16.11
CA ASP A 400 10.94 -4.62 -17.23
C ASP A 400 9.78 -4.11 -18.09
N GLY A 401 9.91 -2.89 -18.61
CA GLY A 401 8.93 -2.26 -19.49
C GLY A 401 7.99 -1.28 -18.76
N PRO A 402 6.84 -0.94 -19.36
CA PRO A 402 5.97 0.15 -18.89
C PRO A 402 5.55 0.09 -17.41
N ALA A 403 5.35 -1.11 -16.85
CA ALA A 403 4.93 -1.29 -15.46
C ALA A 403 6.00 -0.86 -14.44
N ALA A 404 7.28 -0.88 -14.81
CA ALA A 404 8.36 -0.39 -13.94
C ALA A 404 8.20 1.11 -13.60
N TYR A 405 7.63 1.90 -14.52
CA TYR A 405 7.36 3.33 -14.28
C TYR A 405 6.19 3.57 -13.34
N ASP A 406 5.24 2.63 -13.21
CA ASP A 406 4.21 2.72 -12.17
C ASP A 406 4.81 2.46 -10.78
N VAL A 407 5.79 1.54 -10.67
CA VAL A 407 6.58 1.33 -9.45
C VAL A 407 7.43 2.56 -9.11
N LEU A 408 8.07 3.17 -10.11
CA LEU A 408 8.78 4.45 -9.95
C LEU A 408 7.83 5.55 -9.47
N LYS A 409 6.66 5.71 -10.10
CA LYS A 409 5.66 6.69 -9.67
C LYS A 409 5.25 6.47 -8.22
N ASN A 410 5.10 5.22 -7.76
CA ASN A 410 4.89 4.92 -6.34
C ASN A 410 6.03 5.45 -5.46
N PHE A 411 7.28 5.18 -5.83
CA PHE A 411 8.46 5.69 -5.11
C PHE A 411 8.44 7.22 -5.03
N GLU A 412 8.28 7.92 -6.16
CA GLU A 412 8.29 9.38 -6.19
C GLU A 412 7.18 10.00 -5.35
N GLN A 413 5.97 9.44 -5.42
CA GLN A 413 4.81 9.89 -4.64
C GLN A 413 5.10 9.79 -3.13
N ARG A 414 5.74 8.70 -2.68
CA ARG A 414 6.15 8.50 -1.28
C ARG A 414 7.33 9.40 -0.91
N TRP A 415 8.35 9.51 -1.76
CA TRP A 415 9.52 10.36 -1.54
C TRP A 415 9.12 11.81 -1.30
N ARG A 416 8.25 12.37 -2.16
CA ARG A 416 7.71 13.74 -2.03
C ARG A 416 6.93 13.95 -0.72
N LYS A 417 6.42 12.88 -0.10
CA LYS A 417 5.73 12.93 1.20
C LYS A 417 6.72 12.88 2.37
N ALA A 418 7.66 11.94 2.34
CA ALA A 418 8.64 11.75 3.43
C ALA A 418 9.62 12.93 3.54
N SER A 419 10.13 13.42 2.40
CA SER A 419 11.10 14.52 2.34
C SER A 419 10.60 15.85 2.93
N LYS A 420 9.28 16.09 3.00
CA LYS A 420 8.69 17.31 3.61
C LYS A 420 9.10 17.52 5.08
N PHE A 421 9.35 16.45 5.84
CA PHE A 421 9.66 16.57 7.28
C PHE A 421 11.05 17.14 7.55
N ARG A 422 12.01 16.93 6.64
CA ARG A 422 13.36 17.51 6.72
C ARG A 422 13.37 19.04 6.60
N ASP A 423 12.32 19.63 6.03
CA ASP A 423 12.21 21.07 5.77
C ASP A 423 11.92 21.93 7.00
N ARG A 424 11.31 21.38 8.06
CA ARG A 424 11.03 22.18 9.27
C ARG A 424 12.29 22.57 10.04
N PHE A 425 13.42 21.93 9.74
CA PHE A 425 14.68 22.11 10.47
C PHE A 425 15.85 22.65 9.60
N ARG A 426 15.71 22.84 8.28
CA ARG A 426 16.76 23.42 7.41
C ARG A 426 16.20 24.57 6.55
N LYS A 427 16.64 25.81 6.82
CA LYS A 427 16.27 27.06 6.12
C LYS A 427 16.76 27.19 4.67
N VAL A 428 17.23 26.11 4.01
CA VAL A 428 17.76 26.17 2.64
C VAL A 428 16.79 25.47 1.68
N SER A 429 15.92 26.26 1.04
CA SER A 429 14.86 25.74 0.15
C SER A 429 15.34 25.19 -1.19
N ARG A 430 16.62 25.38 -1.56
CA ARG A 430 17.14 25.04 -2.90
C ARG A 430 17.40 23.55 -3.17
N TRP A 431 17.45 22.68 -2.17
CA TRP A 431 17.77 21.25 -2.36
C TRP A 431 16.55 20.37 -2.71
N LYS A 432 15.34 20.93 -2.74
CA LYS A 432 14.08 20.16 -2.76
C LYS A 432 13.74 19.52 -4.12
N ASP A 433 14.18 20.13 -5.21
CA ASP A 433 13.71 19.78 -6.56
C ASP A 433 14.69 18.88 -7.35
N ASP A 434 15.88 18.66 -6.80
CA ASP A 434 16.99 17.96 -7.47
C ASP A 434 17.28 16.57 -6.90
N ALA A 435 16.56 16.12 -5.87
CA ALA A 435 16.83 14.83 -5.24
C ALA A 435 16.57 13.64 -6.20
N LEU A 436 15.43 13.70 -6.90
CA LEU A 436 15.02 12.71 -7.88
C LEU A 436 15.35 13.19 -9.29
N ILE A 437 15.71 12.25 -10.17
CA ILE A 437 16.02 12.55 -11.56
C ILE A 437 14.71 12.75 -12.33
N LYS A 438 14.65 13.84 -13.10
CA LYS A 438 13.56 14.14 -14.02
C LYS A 438 13.82 13.40 -15.33
N LEU A 439 13.41 12.13 -15.41
CA LEU A 439 13.73 11.22 -16.52
C LEU A 439 13.29 11.78 -17.87
N GLU A 440 12.18 12.50 -17.92
CA GLU A 440 11.64 13.13 -19.14
C GLU A 440 12.58 14.18 -19.76
N ARG A 441 13.63 14.59 -19.04
CA ARG A 441 14.66 15.53 -19.52
C ARG A 441 15.90 14.82 -20.09
N ILE A 442 15.97 13.49 -19.99
CA ILE A 442 17.12 12.70 -20.40
C ILE A 442 16.72 11.85 -21.62
N SER A 443 17.06 12.33 -22.82
CA SER A 443 16.58 11.74 -24.08
C SER A 443 17.04 10.29 -24.35
N TRP A 444 18.11 9.85 -23.69
CA TRP A 444 18.62 8.48 -23.80
C TRP A 444 18.05 7.53 -22.73
N ILE A 445 17.24 8.01 -21.78
CA ILE A 445 16.44 7.14 -20.92
C ILE A 445 15.03 7.10 -21.50
N LEU A 446 14.58 5.91 -21.88
CA LEU A 446 13.19 5.69 -22.25
C LEU A 446 12.33 6.02 -21.04
N SER A 447 11.36 6.92 -21.18
CA SER A 447 10.42 7.23 -20.09
C SER A 447 9.12 7.80 -20.62
N PRO A 448 8.03 7.72 -19.84
CA PRO A 448 6.80 8.44 -20.13
C PRO A 448 7.04 9.95 -20.19
N SER A 449 6.26 10.63 -21.02
CA SER A 449 6.25 12.09 -21.16
C SER A 449 4.86 12.56 -21.59
N PRO A 450 4.56 13.88 -21.65
CA PRO A 450 3.28 14.36 -22.15
C PRO A 450 2.90 13.83 -23.54
N ASN A 451 3.89 13.52 -24.39
CA ASN A 451 3.69 12.99 -25.73
C ASN A 451 3.85 11.46 -25.82
N VAL A 452 4.34 10.81 -24.76
CA VAL A 452 4.58 9.37 -24.70
C VAL A 452 3.84 8.82 -23.49
N PRO A 453 2.59 8.34 -23.67
CA PRO A 453 1.84 7.70 -22.60
C PRO A 453 2.62 6.52 -21.99
N ASN A 454 2.33 6.18 -20.74
CA ASN A 454 3.10 5.15 -20.03
C ASN A 454 3.03 3.76 -20.71
N ASP A 455 1.96 3.45 -21.44
CA ASP A 455 1.80 2.16 -22.15
C ASP A 455 2.21 2.19 -23.64
N HIS A 456 2.93 3.25 -24.04
CA HIS A 456 3.34 3.46 -25.43
C HIS A 456 4.32 2.37 -25.91
N VAL A 457 4.23 1.98 -27.18
CA VAL A 457 5.01 0.89 -27.78
C VAL A 457 6.53 1.09 -27.62
N SER A 458 7.01 2.34 -27.62
CA SER A 458 8.44 2.65 -27.42
C SER A 458 8.99 2.33 -26.03
N LEU A 459 8.12 2.09 -25.04
CA LEU A 459 8.51 1.72 -23.68
C LEU A 459 8.44 0.20 -23.46
N ARG A 460 7.87 -0.54 -24.43
CA ARG A 460 7.74 -2.00 -24.38
C ARG A 460 9.09 -2.66 -24.60
N VAL A 461 9.34 -3.72 -23.85
CA VAL A 461 10.54 -4.55 -23.94
C VAL A 461 10.29 -5.86 -24.70
N SER A 462 9.03 -6.16 -24.98
CA SER A 462 8.60 -7.31 -25.76
C SER A 462 7.49 -6.90 -26.75
N LYS A 463 7.40 -7.63 -27.87
CA LYS A 463 6.38 -7.43 -28.90
C LYS A 463 5.13 -8.24 -28.55
N GLU A 464 3.98 -7.87 -29.09
CA GLU A 464 2.72 -8.57 -28.77
C GLU A 464 2.75 -10.03 -29.24
N GLU A 465 3.46 -10.31 -30.34
CA GLU A 465 3.58 -11.64 -30.94
C GLU A 465 4.66 -12.52 -30.26
N ASP A 466 5.46 -11.94 -29.36
CA ASP A 466 6.47 -12.67 -28.62
C ASP A 466 5.79 -13.56 -27.57
N PRO A 467 5.99 -14.90 -27.61
CA PRO A 467 5.39 -15.79 -26.61
C PRO A 467 5.88 -15.53 -25.18
N GLU A 468 7.00 -14.82 -25.00
CA GLU A 468 7.54 -14.44 -23.68
C GLU A 468 7.04 -13.07 -23.22
N ASN A 469 6.09 -12.46 -23.91
CA ASN A 469 5.51 -11.17 -23.56
C ASN A 469 4.69 -11.24 -22.26
N TRP A 470 4.84 -10.24 -21.39
CA TRP A 470 4.05 -10.10 -20.18
C TRP A 470 3.20 -8.82 -20.18
N HIS A 471 1.92 -8.97 -19.88
CA HIS A 471 1.07 -7.85 -19.48
C HIS A 471 1.08 -7.74 -17.95
N VAL A 472 1.51 -6.59 -17.43
CA VAL A 472 1.81 -6.41 -16.01
C VAL A 472 0.98 -5.27 -15.44
N GLN A 473 0.36 -5.50 -14.28
CA GLN A 473 -0.41 -4.48 -13.56
C GLN A 473 0.11 -4.36 -12.13
N VAL A 474 0.38 -3.12 -11.70
CA VAL A 474 0.91 -2.85 -10.36
C VAL A 474 -0.24 -2.55 -9.39
N PHE A 475 -0.24 -3.19 -8.23
CA PHE A 475 -1.24 -2.97 -7.18
C PHE A 475 -0.58 -2.48 -5.89
N ARG A 476 -1.33 -1.75 -5.06
CA ARG A 476 -0.85 -1.24 -3.78
C ARG A 476 -1.91 -1.25 -2.68
N SER A 477 -1.40 -1.19 -1.44
CA SER A 477 -2.15 -0.82 -0.23
C SER A 477 -1.49 0.43 0.35
N ILE A 478 -2.07 1.60 0.12
CA ILE A 478 -1.48 2.89 0.54
C ILE A 478 -2.56 3.96 0.70
N ASP A 479 -2.30 4.99 1.50
CA ASP A 479 -3.23 6.10 1.67
C ASP A 479 -2.56 7.48 1.49
N SER A 480 -3.38 8.53 1.42
CA SER A 480 -2.91 9.92 1.29
C SER A 480 -2.09 10.43 2.49
N GLY A 481 -2.05 9.66 3.60
CA GLY A 481 -1.13 9.86 4.71
C GLY A 481 0.32 9.51 4.35
N SER A 482 0.54 8.58 3.43
CA SER A 482 1.86 8.02 3.09
C SER A 482 2.43 8.47 1.75
N LEU A 483 1.68 9.25 0.96
CA LEU A 483 2.14 9.75 -0.32
C LEU A 483 1.63 11.16 -0.64
N LYS A 484 2.18 11.77 -1.69
CA LYS A 484 1.61 12.93 -2.38
C LYS A 484 1.16 12.56 -3.79
N GLY A 485 0.09 13.21 -4.26
CA GLY A 485 -0.39 13.08 -5.64
C GLY A 485 -1.78 12.45 -5.76
N PHE A 486 -2.34 11.91 -4.68
CA PHE A 486 -3.78 11.63 -4.65
C PHE A 486 -4.58 12.95 -4.69
N PRO A 487 -5.75 12.95 -5.36
CA PRO A 487 -6.67 14.07 -5.30
C PRO A 487 -7.06 14.37 -3.85
N SER A 488 -7.54 15.57 -3.57
CA SER A 488 -8.06 15.91 -2.23
C SER A 488 -9.55 15.63 -2.09
N ASP A 489 -10.26 15.62 -3.21
CA ASP A 489 -11.71 15.42 -3.34
C ASP A 489 -12.05 13.94 -3.53
N CYS A 490 -13.11 13.46 -2.87
CA CYS A 490 -13.51 12.05 -2.93
C CYS A 490 -14.10 11.66 -4.29
N LYS A 491 -14.81 12.56 -5.01
CA LYS A 491 -15.37 12.26 -6.33
C LYS A 491 -14.26 12.09 -7.36
N GLU A 492 -13.25 12.97 -7.33
CA GLU A 492 -12.05 12.81 -8.16
C GLU A 492 -11.22 11.58 -7.77
N ALA A 493 -11.18 11.22 -6.50
CA ALA A 493 -10.54 9.98 -6.03
C ALA A 493 -11.21 8.73 -6.61
N SER A 494 -12.56 8.68 -6.59
CA SER A 494 -13.32 7.57 -7.14
C SER A 494 -13.12 7.39 -8.65
N LYS A 495 -12.95 8.48 -9.41
CA LYS A 495 -12.59 8.42 -10.85
C LYS A 495 -11.23 7.76 -11.11
N GLN A 496 -10.36 7.75 -10.11
CA GLN A 496 -9.05 7.07 -10.14
C GLN A 496 -9.09 5.72 -9.41
N ASN A 497 -10.28 5.17 -9.16
CA ASN A 497 -10.52 3.90 -8.46
C ASN A 497 -9.98 3.87 -7.02
N LEU A 498 -9.92 5.03 -6.37
CA LEU A 498 -9.51 5.15 -4.97
C LEU A 498 -10.74 5.21 -4.06
N VAL A 499 -10.61 4.69 -2.84
CA VAL A 499 -11.68 4.69 -1.84
C VAL A 499 -11.52 5.85 -0.88
N CYS A 500 -12.59 6.60 -0.63
CA CYS A 500 -12.63 7.61 0.42
C CYS A 500 -13.15 7.02 1.74
N ARG A 501 -12.43 7.18 2.85
CA ARG A 501 -12.86 6.75 4.19
C ARG A 501 -12.44 7.80 5.22
N LYS A 502 -13.38 8.45 5.93
CA LYS A 502 -13.04 9.51 6.93
C LYS A 502 -12.11 10.58 6.35
N ASN A 503 -12.37 11.05 5.13
CA ASN A 503 -11.55 12.03 4.39
C ASN A 503 -10.13 11.55 4.02
N LEU A 504 -9.78 10.29 4.34
CA LEU A 504 -8.58 9.61 3.87
C LEU A 504 -8.87 8.96 2.53
N ILE A 505 -7.97 9.14 1.57
CA ILE A 505 -8.05 8.51 0.26
C ILE A 505 -7.11 7.32 0.28
N ILE A 506 -7.64 6.16 -0.08
CA ILE A 506 -7.02 4.85 0.11
C ILE A 506 -7.01 4.11 -1.23
N ASP A 507 -5.83 3.64 -1.62
CA ASP A 507 -5.67 2.61 -2.63
C ASP A 507 -5.64 1.26 -1.91
N LYS A 508 -6.59 0.39 -2.27
CA LYS A 508 -6.72 -0.98 -1.75
C LYS A 508 -6.63 -2.01 -2.88
N SER A 509 -6.00 -1.65 -3.99
CA SER A 509 -5.99 -2.44 -5.22
C SER A 509 -5.37 -3.82 -5.06
N ILE A 510 -4.49 -4.07 -4.08
CA ILE A 510 -4.02 -5.43 -3.75
C ILE A 510 -5.20 -6.32 -3.35
N HIS A 511 -6.05 -5.86 -2.42
CA HIS A 511 -7.22 -6.61 -1.98
C HIS A 511 -8.20 -6.84 -3.15
N THR A 512 -8.45 -5.80 -3.96
CA THR A 512 -9.28 -5.91 -5.18
C THR A 512 -8.75 -6.97 -6.14
N ALA A 513 -7.43 -6.97 -6.40
CA ALA A 513 -6.79 -7.93 -7.30
C ALA A 513 -6.89 -9.36 -6.79
N TYR A 514 -6.65 -9.61 -5.50
CA TYR A 514 -6.82 -10.93 -4.90
C TYR A 514 -8.26 -11.44 -5.03
N VAL A 515 -9.26 -10.63 -4.67
CA VAL A 515 -10.68 -11.00 -4.79
C VAL A 515 -11.02 -11.34 -6.25
N ARG A 516 -10.54 -10.54 -7.21
CA ARG A 516 -10.78 -10.78 -8.64
C ARG A 516 -10.11 -12.06 -9.12
N ALA A 517 -8.86 -12.31 -8.73
CA ALA A 517 -8.14 -13.54 -9.08
C ALA A 517 -8.83 -14.80 -8.55
N ILE A 518 -9.25 -14.79 -7.28
CA ILE A 518 -9.98 -15.92 -6.66
C ILE A 518 -11.29 -16.18 -7.38
N ARG A 519 -12.08 -15.12 -7.61
CA ARG A 519 -13.37 -15.22 -8.30
C ARG A 519 -13.23 -15.74 -9.73
N SER A 520 -12.19 -15.32 -10.45
CA SER A 520 -11.92 -15.75 -11.84
C SER A 520 -11.18 -17.09 -11.97
N ALA A 521 -10.67 -17.67 -10.88
CA ALA A 521 -9.91 -18.93 -10.93
C ALA A 521 -10.75 -20.09 -11.49
N GLN A 522 -10.18 -20.93 -12.36
CA GLN A 522 -10.94 -22.02 -12.99
C GLN A 522 -10.55 -23.42 -12.50
N HIS A 523 -9.28 -23.62 -12.13
CA HIS A 523 -8.73 -24.94 -11.86
C HIS A 523 -8.16 -25.08 -10.45
N PHE A 524 -7.22 -24.22 -10.07
CA PHE A 524 -6.67 -24.24 -8.72
C PHE A 524 -6.16 -22.87 -8.31
N ILE A 525 -5.87 -22.73 -7.02
CA ILE A 525 -5.19 -21.58 -6.43
C ILE A 525 -4.04 -22.13 -5.57
N TYR A 526 -2.87 -21.53 -5.72
CA TYR A 526 -1.71 -21.79 -4.88
C TYR A 526 -1.31 -20.49 -4.19
N ILE A 527 -1.19 -20.51 -2.86
CA ILE A 527 -0.85 -19.35 -2.04
C ILE A 527 0.32 -19.73 -1.15
N GLU A 528 1.39 -18.96 -1.22
CA GLU A 528 2.40 -18.86 -0.17
C GLU A 528 2.24 -17.49 0.49
N ASN A 529 2.12 -17.46 1.81
CA ASN A 529 1.99 -16.20 2.54
C ASN A 529 2.50 -16.32 3.98
N GLN A 530 3.07 -15.24 4.52
CA GLN A 530 3.47 -15.19 5.92
C GLN A 530 2.25 -15.26 6.87
N TYR A 531 1.10 -14.74 6.44
CA TYR A 531 -0.12 -14.72 7.24
C TYR A 531 -1.32 -15.21 6.42
N PHE A 532 -2.18 -15.99 7.08
CA PHE A 532 -3.49 -16.35 6.53
C PHE A 532 -4.57 -16.11 7.58
N LEU A 533 -5.11 -14.89 7.61
CA LEU A 533 -6.20 -14.51 8.50
C LEU A 533 -7.08 -13.42 7.88
N GLY A 534 -8.38 -13.48 8.15
CA GLY A 534 -9.34 -12.53 7.59
C GLY A 534 -10.77 -13.03 7.62
N SER A 535 -11.66 -12.21 7.06
CA SER A 535 -13.10 -12.45 7.03
C SER A 535 -13.69 -12.66 8.43
N SER A 536 -13.22 -11.86 9.39
CA SER A 536 -13.59 -12.02 10.80
C SER A 536 -15.08 -11.97 11.07
N TYR A 537 -15.85 -11.30 10.21
CA TYR A 537 -17.31 -11.22 10.32
C TYR A 537 -18.02 -12.59 10.27
N GLU A 538 -17.36 -13.67 9.83
CA GLU A 538 -17.87 -15.05 9.88
C GLU A 538 -17.14 -15.93 10.92
N TRP A 539 -16.23 -15.38 11.73
CA TRP A 539 -15.59 -16.17 12.80
C TRP A 539 -16.60 -16.56 13.89
N PRO A 540 -16.41 -17.70 14.59
CA PRO A 540 -17.29 -18.10 15.70
C PRO A 540 -17.31 -17.10 16.87
N SER A 541 -16.23 -16.35 17.04
CA SER A 541 -16.07 -15.29 18.04
C SER A 541 -15.16 -14.20 17.48
N TYR A 542 -15.05 -13.05 18.17
CA TYR A 542 -14.24 -11.91 17.69
C TYR A 542 -14.67 -11.35 16.33
N VAL A 543 -15.97 -11.42 16.01
CA VAL A 543 -16.53 -10.98 14.72
C VAL A 543 -16.25 -9.52 14.35
N ASN A 544 -16.02 -8.68 15.37
CA ASN A 544 -15.72 -7.26 15.21
C ASN A 544 -14.23 -6.92 15.40
N SER A 545 -13.32 -7.89 15.18
CA SER A 545 -11.86 -7.68 15.29
C SER A 545 -11.31 -6.68 14.26
N GLY A 546 -12.04 -6.45 13.17
CA GLY A 546 -11.67 -5.54 12.09
C GLY A 546 -10.77 -6.18 11.03
N ALA A 547 -10.58 -7.49 11.06
CA ALA A 547 -9.92 -8.29 10.01
C ALA A 547 -10.90 -8.58 8.85
N ASP A 548 -11.55 -7.54 8.34
CA ASP A 548 -12.68 -7.62 7.40
C ASP A 548 -12.27 -7.93 5.94
N ASN A 549 -11.01 -8.32 5.70
CA ASN A 549 -10.57 -8.66 4.35
C ASN A 549 -11.29 -9.92 3.87
N LEU A 550 -11.68 -9.96 2.59
CA LEU A 550 -12.52 -11.03 2.05
C LEU A 550 -11.76 -12.31 1.66
N ILE A 551 -10.43 -12.36 1.82
CA ILE A 551 -9.63 -13.38 1.13
C ILE A 551 -9.99 -14.82 1.58
N PRO A 552 -10.04 -15.14 2.89
CA PRO A 552 -10.44 -16.48 3.32
C PRO A 552 -11.85 -16.88 2.84
N MET A 553 -12.82 -15.98 2.98
CA MET A 553 -14.21 -16.28 2.62
C MET A 553 -14.40 -16.41 1.10
N GLU A 554 -13.70 -15.62 0.27
CA GLU A 554 -13.75 -15.78 -1.19
C GLU A 554 -13.19 -17.13 -1.64
N LEU A 555 -12.13 -17.62 -0.99
CA LEU A 555 -11.60 -18.97 -1.25
C LEU A 555 -12.63 -20.04 -0.89
N ALA A 556 -13.23 -19.97 0.30
CA ALA A 556 -14.25 -20.91 0.76
C ALA A 556 -15.47 -20.93 -0.19
N LEU A 557 -15.99 -19.75 -0.55
CA LEU A 557 -17.12 -19.61 -1.47
C LEU A 557 -16.79 -20.10 -2.90
N LYS A 558 -15.55 -19.90 -3.35
CA LYS A 558 -15.09 -20.41 -4.64
C LYS A 558 -15.09 -21.94 -4.65
N ILE A 559 -14.51 -22.57 -3.63
CA ILE A 559 -14.52 -24.03 -3.45
C ILE A 559 -15.96 -24.53 -3.40
N ALA A 560 -16.81 -23.95 -2.55
CA ALA A 560 -18.21 -24.35 -2.41
C ALA A 560 -18.98 -24.26 -3.74
N THR A 561 -18.67 -23.26 -4.57
CA THR A 561 -19.30 -23.13 -5.89
C THR A 561 -18.84 -24.22 -6.86
N LYS A 562 -17.54 -24.58 -6.86
CA LYS A 562 -17.01 -25.66 -7.68
C LYS A 562 -17.51 -27.03 -7.23
N ILE A 563 -17.65 -27.26 -5.92
CA ILE A 563 -18.29 -28.46 -5.36
C ILE A 563 -19.73 -28.59 -5.85
N ARG A 564 -20.54 -27.51 -5.74
CA ARG A 564 -21.94 -27.52 -6.22
C ARG A 564 -22.06 -27.79 -7.72
N ALA A 565 -21.08 -27.35 -8.51
CA ALA A 565 -21.02 -27.58 -9.95
C ALA A 565 -20.47 -28.96 -10.33
N GLY A 566 -19.95 -29.76 -9.37
CA GLY A 566 -19.28 -31.03 -9.67
C GLY A 566 -17.94 -30.85 -10.40
N GLU A 567 -17.30 -29.69 -10.27
CA GLU A 567 -16.06 -29.35 -10.98
C GLU A 567 -14.82 -29.57 -10.10
N ARG A 568 -13.77 -30.17 -10.66
CA ARG A 568 -12.48 -30.32 -9.96
C ARG A 568 -11.86 -28.95 -9.69
N PHE A 569 -11.64 -28.64 -8.42
CA PHE A 569 -10.96 -27.42 -7.99
C PHE A 569 -10.18 -27.65 -6.69
N ALA A 570 -8.98 -27.08 -6.59
CA ALA A 570 -8.14 -27.19 -5.40
C ALA A 570 -7.58 -25.84 -4.96
N VAL A 571 -7.43 -25.67 -3.65
CA VAL A 571 -6.73 -24.52 -3.06
C VAL A 571 -5.64 -25.06 -2.16
N TYR A 572 -4.40 -24.65 -2.40
CA TYR A 572 -3.22 -24.99 -1.61
C TYR A 572 -2.73 -23.73 -0.93
N VAL A 573 -2.59 -23.77 0.39
CA VAL A 573 -2.12 -22.64 1.20
C VAL A 573 -0.90 -23.10 2.00
N VAL A 574 0.25 -22.49 1.74
CA VAL A 574 1.49 -22.67 2.47
C VAL A 574 1.71 -21.43 3.33
N ILE A 575 1.85 -21.67 4.62
CA ILE A 575 2.05 -20.68 5.67
C ILE A 575 3.18 -21.17 6.58
N PRO A 576 3.90 -20.27 7.27
CA PRO A 576 4.90 -20.69 8.23
C PRO A 576 4.26 -21.49 9.37
N MET A 577 5.05 -22.38 9.99
CA MET A 577 4.58 -23.19 11.13
C MET A 577 4.04 -22.30 12.26
N TRP A 578 4.68 -21.16 12.48
CA TRP A 578 4.17 -20.04 13.27
C TRP A 578 4.77 -18.72 12.71
N PRO A 579 4.11 -17.57 12.93
CA PRO A 579 4.70 -16.26 12.64
C PRO A 579 6.02 -16.05 13.36
N GLU A 580 7.00 -15.43 12.69
CA GLU A 580 8.33 -15.15 13.24
C GLU A 580 8.29 -14.55 14.67
N GLY A 581 9.13 -15.08 15.56
CA GLY A 581 9.22 -14.69 16.97
C GLY A 581 9.17 -15.89 17.91
N VAL A 582 9.05 -15.61 19.22
CA VAL A 582 8.91 -16.65 20.25
C VAL A 582 7.49 -17.22 20.19
N PRO A 583 7.29 -18.53 19.93
CA PRO A 583 5.96 -19.13 19.71
C PRO A 583 5.01 -18.96 20.88
N THR A 584 5.52 -18.91 22.11
CA THR A 584 4.73 -18.76 23.34
C THR A 584 4.43 -17.30 23.69
N SER A 585 4.92 -16.34 22.89
CA SER A 585 4.61 -14.93 23.11
C SER A 585 3.13 -14.63 22.83
N ALA A 586 2.57 -13.65 23.54
CA ALA A 586 1.17 -13.26 23.36
C ALA A 586 0.84 -12.87 21.92
N SER A 587 1.75 -12.14 21.24
CA SER A 587 1.56 -11.72 19.85
C SER A 587 1.46 -12.91 18.89
N VAL A 588 2.36 -13.89 19.02
CA VAL A 588 2.34 -15.08 18.14
C VAL A 588 1.09 -15.93 18.43
N GLN A 589 0.74 -16.12 19.70
CA GLN A 589 -0.48 -16.86 20.08
C GLN A 589 -1.76 -16.19 19.56
N GLU A 590 -1.86 -14.87 19.61
CA GLU A 590 -3.03 -14.12 19.08
C GLU A 590 -3.14 -14.29 17.55
N ILE A 591 -2.03 -14.21 16.82
CA ILE A 591 -2.02 -14.40 15.37
C ILE A 591 -2.42 -15.84 15.02
N LEU A 592 -1.90 -16.84 15.74
CA LEU A 592 -2.29 -18.24 15.56
C LEU A 592 -3.78 -18.44 15.85
N PHE A 593 -4.33 -17.79 16.87
CA PHE A 593 -5.77 -17.82 17.16
C PHE A 593 -6.60 -17.26 15.99
N PHE A 594 -6.22 -16.11 15.42
CA PHE A 594 -6.90 -15.52 14.26
C PHE A 594 -6.76 -16.37 12.99
N GLN A 595 -5.60 -17.01 12.80
CA GLN A 595 -5.37 -17.93 11.69
C GLN A 595 -6.28 -19.16 11.81
N VAL A 596 -6.32 -19.80 12.98
CA VAL A 596 -7.21 -20.94 13.25
C VAL A 596 -8.68 -20.55 13.04
N SER A 597 -9.09 -19.38 13.55
CA SER A 597 -10.45 -18.85 13.38
C SER A 597 -10.82 -18.56 11.91
N SER A 598 -9.84 -18.37 11.03
CA SER A 598 -10.07 -18.14 9.60
C SER A 598 -10.09 -19.44 8.78
N ILE A 599 -9.49 -20.51 9.31
CA ILE A 599 -9.38 -21.81 8.64
C ILE A 599 -10.53 -22.75 9.04
N LEU A 600 -10.88 -22.76 10.33
CA LEU A 600 -11.99 -23.53 10.90
C LEU A 600 -13.29 -22.75 10.79
#